data_AF-A0A3B9FH37-F1
#
_entry.id   AF-A0A3B9FH37-F1
#
_cell.length_a   1.000
_cell.length_b   1.000
_cell.length_c   1.000
_cell.angle_alpha   90.00
_cell.angle_beta   90.00
_cell.angle_gamma   90.00
#
_symmetry.space_group_name_H-M   'P 1'
#
loop_
_entity.id
_entity.type
_entity.pdbx_description
1 polymer ?
#
loop_
_entity_poly.entity_id
_entity_poly.type
_entity_poly.pdbx_seq_one_letter_code
_entity_poly.pdbx_strand_id
1 'polypeptide(L)' 'MKKSYRFLSGVDDAAFCQRVSDVLAEGYILYGNPVMVMDNGNRIVGQAVILPEMTQDHQALEQD' A
#
# COMPACT_ATOMS: atom_id res chain seq x y z
N MET A 1 -10.82 -14.48 5.84
CA MET A 1 -9.70 -14.59 4.87
C MET A 1 -8.96 -13.26 4.83
N LYS A 2 -7.63 -13.29 4.97
CA LYS A 2 -6.79 -12.09 4.86
C LYS A 2 -6.82 -11.57 3.42
N LYS A 3 -7.01 -10.26 3.21
CA LYS A 3 -7.07 -9.68 1.85
C LYS A 3 -5.65 -9.63 1.28
N SER A 4 -5.43 -10.16 0.09
CA SER A 4 -4.10 -10.18 -0.53
C SER A 4 -3.61 -8.79 -0.96
N TYR A 5 -4.53 -7.87 -1.24
CA TYR A 5 -4.25 -6.47 -1.56
C TYR A 5 -5.01 -5.52 -0.61
N ARG A 6 -4.37 -4.42 -0.23
CA ARG A 6 -4.99 -3.29 0.47
C ARG A 6 -4.46 -1.98 -0.11
N PHE A 7 -5.36 -1.02 -0.30
CA PHE A 7 -5.00 0.37 -0.60
C PHE A 7 -5.29 1.23 0.63
N LEU A 8 -4.24 1.68 1.30
CA LEU A 8 -4.37 2.57 2.46
C LEU A 8 -4.41 4.00 1.95
N SER A 9 -5.39 4.80 2.36
CA SER A 9 -5.43 6.23 2.07
C SER A 9 -5.82 7.06 3.29
N GLY A 10 -5.52 8.36 3.25
CA GLY A 10 -5.90 9.30 4.29
C GLY A 10 -5.06 10.58 4.25
N VAL A 11 -5.25 11.44 5.25
CA VAL A 11 -4.44 12.64 5.44
C VAL A 11 -2.97 12.26 5.66
N ASP A 12 -2.06 13.04 5.10
CA ASP A 12 -0.62 12.90 5.33
C ASP A 12 -0.24 13.34 6.76
N ASP A 13 -0.42 12.41 7.70
CA ASP A 13 -0.16 12.59 9.12
C ASP A 13 0.45 11.35 9.78
N ALA A 14 0.82 11.48 11.06
CA ALA A 14 1.38 10.38 11.84
C ALA A 14 0.44 9.17 11.95
N ALA A 15 -0.88 9.37 11.91
CA ALA A 15 -1.84 8.29 11.99
C ALA A 15 -1.85 7.47 10.69
N PHE A 16 -1.67 8.10 9.53
CA PHE A 16 -1.46 7.39 8.27
C PHE A 16 -0.16 6.58 8.29
N CYS A 17 0.95 7.18 8.73
CA CYS A 17 2.23 6.48 8.89
C CYS A 17 2.08 5.24 9.78
N GLN A 18 1.41 5.36 10.93
CA GLN A 18 1.18 4.23 11.84
C GLN A 18 0.37 3.12 11.16
N ARG A 19 -0.71 3.45 10.44
CA ARG A 19 -1.50 2.45 9.69
C ARG A 19 -0.66 1.72 8.66
N VAL A 20 0.24 2.39 7.94
CA VAL A 20 1.15 1.73 7.01
C VAL A 20 2.11 0.80 7.78
N SER A 21 2.72 1.28 8.86
CA SER A 21 3.62 0.48 9.71
C SER A 21 2.97 -0.78 10.28
N ASP A 22 1.73 -0.68 10.76
CA ASP A 22 0.98 -1.82 11.31
C ASP A 22 0.76 -2.89 10.24
N VAL A 23 0.40 -2.50 9.02
CA VAL A 23 0.17 -3.44 7.92
C VAL A 23 1.45 -4.08 7.43
N LEU A 24 2.57 -3.35 7.46
CA LEU A 24 3.89 -3.93 7.21
C LEU A 24 4.27 -4.95 8.31
N ALA A 25 3.98 -4.65 9.58
CA ALA A 25 4.20 -5.60 10.68
C ALA A 25 3.31 -6.85 10.58
N GLU A 26 2.12 -6.73 9.97
CA GLU A 26 1.28 -7.88 9.62
C GLU A 26 1.86 -8.76 8.48
N GLY A 27 2.99 -8.40 7.88
CA GLY A 27 3.67 -9.18 6.85
C GLY A 27 3.27 -8.83 5.41
N TYR A 28 2.64 -7.67 5.19
CA TYR A 28 2.51 -7.12 3.84
C TYR A 28 3.80 -6.45 3.39
N ILE A 29 3.92 -6.22 2.08
CA ILE A 29 4.98 -5.43 1.46
C ILE A 29 4.39 -4.25 0.69
N LEU A 30 5.18 -3.21 0.50
CA LEU A 30 4.80 -2.06 -0.33
C LEU A 30 4.71 -2.48 -1.81
N TYR A 31 3.67 -2.02 -2.49
CA TYR A 31 3.52 -2.19 -3.93
C TYR A 31 3.57 -0.83 -4.63
N GLY A 32 4.60 -0.63 -5.45
CA GLY A 32 4.80 0.61 -6.20
C GLY A 32 5.02 1.85 -5.33
N ASN A 33 4.96 3.01 -5.98
CA ASN A 33 5.14 4.31 -5.34
C ASN A 33 3.85 4.79 -4.66
N PRO A 34 3.94 5.59 -3.59
CA PRO A 34 2.78 6.23 -3.01
C PRO A 34 2.14 7.23 -3.98
N VAL A 35 0.84 7.47 -3.80
CA VAL A 35 0.07 8.50 -4.49
C VAL A 35 -0.17 9.65 -3.53
N MET A 36 -0.14 10.89 -4.03
CA MET A 36 -0.39 12.08 -3.24
C MET A 36 -1.24 13.06 -4.05
N VAL A 37 -2.31 13.57 -3.44
CA VAL A 37 -3.21 14.56 -4.04
C VAL A 37 -3.57 15.64 -3.02
N MET A 38 -3.87 16.84 -3.50
CA MET A 38 -4.44 17.89 -2.66
C MET A 38 -5.97 17.86 -2.80
N ASP A 39 -6.67 17.73 -1.68
CA ASP A 39 -8.14 17.76 -1.62
C ASP A 39 -8.59 18.74 -0.53
N ASN A 40 -9.30 19.80 -0.94
CA ASN A 40 -9.83 20.85 -0.04
C ASN A 40 -8.80 21.40 0.96
N GLY A 41 -7.56 21.61 0.50
CA GLY A 41 -6.46 22.14 1.34
C GLY A 41 -5.74 21.08 2.19
N ASN A 42 -6.22 19.84 2.22
CA ASN A 42 -5.53 18.73 2.86
C ASN A 42 -4.68 17.97 1.84
N ARG A 43 -3.52 17.50 2.28
CA ARG A 43 -2.73 16.54 1.52
C ARG A 43 -3.22 15.14 1.84
N ILE A 44 -3.78 14.47 0.84
CA ILE A 44 -4.23 13.09 0.92
C ILE A 44 -3.17 12.20 0.28
N VAL A 45 -2.76 11.16 0.99
CA VAL A 45 -1.78 10.18 0.54
C VAL A 45 -2.42 8.81 0.43
N GLY A 46 -1.88 7.98 -0.46
CA GLY A 46 -2.30 6.62 -0.70
C GLY A 46 -1.09 5.69 -0.87
N GLN A 47 -1.13 4.50 -0.28
CA GLN A 47 -0.11 3.47 -0.45
C GLN A 47 -0.78 2.10 -0.64
N ALA A 48 -0.44 1.44 -1.75
CA ALA A 48 -0.80 0.06 -2.00
C ALA A 48 0.14 -0.88 -1.24
N VAL A 49 -0.42 -1.93 -0.67
CA VAL A 49 0.32 -3.02 -0.03
C VAL A 49 -0.26 -4.36 -0.45
N ILE A 50 0.62 -5.34 -0.66
CA ILE A 50 0.26 -6.70 -1.06
C ILE A 50 0.87 -7.73 -0.12
N LEU A 51 0.24 -8.89 -0.07
CA LEU A 51 0.84 -10.08 0.51
C LEU A 51 1.98 -10.57 -0.41
N PRO A 52 3.14 -11.01 0.15
CA PRO A 52 4.29 -11.44 -0.64
C PRO A 52 3.97 -12.50 -1.70
N GLU A 53 3.00 -13.37 -1.47
CA GLU A 53 2.56 -14.42 -2.39
C GLU A 53 2.12 -13.85 -3.75
N MET A 54 1.60 -12.62 -3.80
CA MET A 54 1.20 -11.96 -5.06
C MET A 54 2.39 -11.54 -5.93
N THR A 55 3.60 -11.45 -5.39
CA THR A 55 4.80 -11.09 -6.19
C THR A 55 5.26 -12.23 -7.09
N GLN A 56 5.01 -13.48 -6.69
CA GLN A 56 5.35 -14.67 -7.46
C GLN A 56 4.50 -14.72 -8.75
N ASP A 57 3.23 -14.29 -8.68
CA ASP A 57 2.32 -14.23 -9.82
C ASP A 57 2.74 -13.17 -10.85
N HIS A 58 3.34 -12.04 -10.41
CA HIS A 58 3.79 -10.98 -11.31
C HIS A 58 5.08 -11.34 -12.08
N GLN A 59 6.03 -12.06 -11.48
CA GLN A 59 7.26 -12.48 -12.18
C GLN A 59 7.02 -13.52 -13.27
N ALA A 60 5.92 -14.27 -13.18
CA ALA A 60 5.52 -15.23 -14.22
C ALA A 60 4.88 -14.55 -15.45
N LEU A 61 4.46 -13.28 -15.35
CA LEU A 61 3.82 -12.51 -16.43
C LEU A 61 4.79 -11.62 -17.22
N GLU A 62 6.03 -11.44 -16.74
CA GLU A 62 7.09 -10.69 -17.44
C GLU A 62 8.05 -11.60 -18.23
N GLN A 63 7.82 -12.92 -18.21
CA GLN A 63 8.56 -13.89 -19.02
C GLN A 63 7.80 -14.20 -20.33
N ASP A 64 7.64 -13.18 -21.19
CA ASP A 64 7.24 -13.32 -22.61
C ASP A 64 8.05 -12.33 -23.47
#